data_AF-A0A2N6CVK4-F1
#
_entry.id   AF-A0A2N6CVK4-F1
#
_cell.length_a   1.000
_cell.length_b   1.000
_cell.length_c   1.000
_cell.angle_alpha   90.00
_cell.angle_beta   90.00
_cell.angle_gamma   90.00
#
_symmetry.space_group_name_H-M   'P 1'
#
loop_
_entity.id
_entity.type
_entity.pdbx_description
1 polymer ?
#
loop_
_entity_poly.entity_id
_entity_poly.type
_entity_poly.pdbx_seq_one_letter_code
_entity_poly.pdbx_strand_id
1 'polypeptide(L)'
;MLPGETVGIANYPLRSQLASEVHARPYEQLTAPVQASHLAILSDESLLGKEREMIGELCERFRVAPPSASARHHSADMGMFRLKWERHSEFSSYTFFHHAPFDQPFQETAISRVPADWLEQLPGQLLTAVHLALAPRDYPKQEIEELATLFASNTVTGSLVTGGAARVWTDFHIHADGFSRFLIQDDHLRSRQAGRLMQRLYELEQYRLLALLAFPLAQQYGQQLNRLDQALNSLIGEIVDIDNLEDERHALEQLTGLAAQVEQVASTTSYRFSAATAYYDIIQQRLAELREERIQGVQMLHEFMQRRLAPAMHTCQSVDQRIQGLATRIARASNLLRTRVDVSMEGQTKDLLRSMDRRAHLQLRMQETVEGLSVVVLSYYLLGLVGYGLKGLKSTGIGINVELGIAIAIPVVLVAVFFGVRRLKRLAGHAGD
;
A
#
# COMPACT_ATOMS: atom_id res chain seq x y z
N MET A 1 10.56 2.44 -50.16
CA MET A 1 10.31 1.76 -48.87
C MET A 1 9.57 2.75 -48.00
N LEU A 2 8.30 2.52 -47.71
CA LEU A 2 7.51 3.49 -46.94
C LEU A 2 8.05 3.56 -45.50
N PRO A 3 8.00 4.73 -44.83
CA PRO A 3 8.31 4.82 -43.41
C PRO A 3 7.42 3.81 -42.65
N GLY A 4 8.03 2.85 -41.95
CA GLY A 4 7.29 1.82 -41.21
C GLY A 4 7.20 0.45 -41.88
N GLU A 5 7.85 0.21 -43.03
CA GLU A 5 7.97 -1.14 -43.61
C GLU A 5 9.40 -1.68 -43.49
N THR A 6 9.54 -2.97 -43.21
CA THR A 6 10.82 -3.68 -43.27
C THR A 6 10.70 -4.85 -44.23
N VAL A 7 11.43 -4.78 -45.35
CA VAL A 7 11.40 -5.75 -46.46
C VAL A 7 9.97 -5.98 -47.00
N GLY A 8 9.17 -4.91 -47.11
CA GLY A 8 7.78 -4.98 -47.59
C GLY A 8 6.76 -5.55 -46.60
N ILE A 9 7.18 -5.80 -45.35
CA ILE A 9 6.29 -6.21 -44.26
C ILE A 9 6.01 -4.98 -43.38
N ALA A 10 4.74 -4.72 -43.10
CA ALA A 10 4.33 -3.67 -42.19
C ALA A 10 4.91 -3.92 -40.79
N ASN A 11 5.62 -2.93 -40.24
CA ASN A 11 6.12 -3.01 -38.88
C ASN A 11 4.98 -2.83 -37.87
N TYR A 12 5.07 -3.53 -36.75
CA TYR A 12 4.33 -3.17 -35.56
C TYR A 12 4.61 -1.69 -35.20
N PRO A 13 3.59 -0.85 -34.94
CA PRO A 13 3.76 0.61 -34.83
C PRO A 13 4.84 1.07 -33.84
N LEU A 14 5.00 0.35 -32.72
CA LEU A 14 6.00 0.70 -31.70
C LEU A 14 7.33 -0.04 -31.84
N ARG A 15 7.55 -0.83 -32.90
CA ARG A 15 8.75 -1.68 -33.06
C ARG A 15 10.04 -0.91 -32.84
N SER A 16 10.20 0.23 -33.52
CA SER A 16 11.42 1.04 -33.42
C SER A 16 11.58 1.68 -32.05
N GLN A 17 10.49 2.15 -31.43
CA GLN A 17 10.51 2.73 -30.10
C GLN A 17 10.94 1.69 -29.06
N LEU A 18 10.29 0.52 -29.07
CA LEU A 18 10.62 -0.59 -28.16
C LEU A 18 12.05 -1.10 -28.36
N ALA A 19 12.51 -1.22 -29.62
CA ALA A 19 13.89 -1.62 -29.90
C ALA A 19 14.91 -0.57 -29.44
N SER A 20 14.58 0.71 -29.56
CA SER A 20 15.47 1.81 -29.14
C SER A 20 15.54 1.95 -27.63
N GLU A 21 14.48 1.62 -26.89
CA GLU A 21 14.42 1.73 -25.43
C GLU A 21 15.56 0.97 -24.73
N VAL A 22 15.87 -0.25 -25.19
CA VAL A 22 16.96 -1.08 -24.65
C VAL A 22 18.35 -0.46 -24.88
N HIS A 23 18.47 0.40 -25.90
CA HIS A 23 19.72 1.06 -26.27
C HIS A 23 19.78 2.54 -25.85
N ALA A 24 18.73 3.06 -25.21
CA ALA A 24 18.60 4.48 -24.90
C ALA A 24 19.69 4.99 -23.93
N ARG A 25 20.23 4.12 -23.06
CA ARG A 25 21.19 4.48 -22.01
C ARG A 25 22.48 3.68 -22.12
N PRO A 26 23.31 3.92 -23.15
CA PRO A 26 24.57 3.20 -23.29
C PRO A 26 25.56 3.59 -22.19
N TYR A 27 26.34 2.61 -21.73
CA TYR A 27 27.49 2.88 -20.88
C TYR A 27 28.52 3.74 -21.61
N GLU A 28 29.14 4.66 -20.89
CA GLU A 28 30.25 5.44 -21.41
C GLU A 28 31.45 4.54 -21.74
N GLN A 29 32.20 4.91 -22.78
CA GLN A 29 33.45 4.24 -23.13
C GLN A 29 34.57 5.04 -22.48
N LEU A 30 35.16 4.49 -21.41
CA LEU A 30 36.16 5.19 -20.60
C LEU A 30 37.53 4.55 -20.80
N THR A 31 38.58 5.34 -20.91
CA THR A 31 39.96 4.85 -20.99
C THR A 31 40.76 5.56 -19.92
N ALA A 32 41.42 4.81 -19.03
CA ALA A 32 42.23 5.38 -17.97
C ALA A 32 43.32 6.31 -18.55
N PRO A 33 43.66 7.43 -17.88
CA PRO A 33 43.08 7.94 -16.62
C PRO A 33 41.76 8.69 -16.80
N VAL A 34 40.81 8.46 -15.89
CA VAL A 34 39.51 9.18 -15.85
C VAL A 34 39.11 9.50 -14.42
N GLN A 35 38.65 10.72 -14.20
CA GLN A 35 37.96 11.10 -12.98
C GLN A 35 36.48 11.37 -13.27
N ALA A 36 35.61 10.99 -12.35
CA ALA A 36 34.18 11.25 -12.44
C ALA A 36 33.64 11.82 -11.14
N SER A 37 32.60 12.65 -11.27
CA SER A 37 31.80 13.13 -10.15
C SER A 37 30.34 12.85 -10.46
N HIS A 38 29.69 12.09 -9.60
CA HIS A 38 28.31 11.66 -9.77
C HIS A 38 27.45 12.29 -8.68
N LEU A 39 26.31 12.85 -9.09
CA LEU A 39 25.28 13.37 -8.21
C LEU A 39 23.97 12.62 -8.47
N ALA A 40 23.29 12.21 -7.41
CA ALA A 40 21.89 11.78 -7.46
C ALA A 40 21.07 12.78 -6.63
N ILE A 41 20.17 13.50 -7.31
CA ILE A 41 19.35 14.56 -6.71
C ILE A 41 17.90 14.11 -6.73
N LEU A 42 17.27 14.02 -5.56
CA LEU A 42 15.84 13.75 -5.43
C LEU A 42 15.05 14.84 -6.13
N SER A 43 14.20 14.43 -7.07
CA SER A 43 13.39 15.34 -7.86
C SER A 43 12.16 14.62 -8.39
N ASP A 44 11.00 15.25 -8.25
CA ASP A 44 9.74 14.75 -8.79
C ASP A 44 9.57 15.11 -10.27
N GLU A 45 8.53 14.55 -10.91
CA GLU A 45 8.31 14.72 -12.34
C GLU A 45 7.98 16.18 -12.73
N SER A 46 7.54 17.02 -11.78
CA SER A 46 7.26 18.43 -12.03
C SER A 46 8.55 19.23 -12.33
N LEU A 47 9.69 18.75 -11.84
CA LEU A 47 11.00 19.40 -12.03
C LEU A 47 11.65 19.05 -13.39
N LEU A 48 11.17 18.03 -14.10
CA LEU A 48 11.77 17.58 -15.37
C LEU A 48 11.87 18.70 -16.42
N GLY A 49 10.88 19.58 -16.49
CA GLY A 49 10.91 20.74 -17.39
C GLY A 49 12.09 21.67 -17.08
N LYS A 50 12.26 22.03 -15.80
CA LYS A 50 13.35 22.88 -15.32
C LYS A 50 14.71 22.20 -15.45
N GLU A 51 14.80 20.90 -15.18
CA GLU A 51 16.03 20.13 -15.39
C GLU A 51 16.48 20.20 -16.86
N ARG A 52 15.56 19.99 -17.82
CA ARG A 52 15.87 20.09 -19.25
C ARG A 52 16.32 21.48 -19.66
N GLU A 53 15.66 22.51 -19.16
CA GLU A 53 16.01 23.92 -19.43
C GLU A 53 17.45 24.19 -19.01
N MET A 54 17.82 23.88 -17.77
CA MET A 54 19.19 24.09 -17.30
C MET A 54 20.23 23.24 -18.03
N ILE A 55 19.91 21.99 -18.40
CA ILE A 55 20.83 21.20 -19.25
C ILE A 55 20.99 21.89 -20.61
N GLY A 56 19.91 22.45 -21.16
CA GLY A 56 19.94 23.25 -22.38
C GLY A 56 20.83 24.49 -22.26
N GLU A 57 20.70 25.26 -21.17
CA GLU A 57 21.55 26.43 -20.87
C GLU A 57 23.03 26.04 -20.75
N LEU A 58 23.33 24.91 -20.11
CA LEU A 58 24.69 24.39 -20.02
C LEU A 58 25.21 24.00 -21.40
N CYS A 59 24.42 23.27 -22.19
CA CYS A 59 24.78 22.93 -23.58
C CYS A 59 25.05 24.19 -24.41
N GLU A 60 24.22 25.23 -24.30
CA GLU A 60 24.42 26.51 -25.00
C GLU A 60 25.72 27.20 -24.60
N ARG A 61 26.03 27.26 -23.29
CA ARG A 61 27.28 27.83 -22.76
C ARG A 61 28.52 27.17 -23.34
N PHE A 62 28.46 25.87 -23.61
CA PHE A 62 29.55 25.08 -24.21
C PHE A 62 29.40 24.82 -25.71
N ARG A 63 28.38 25.42 -26.35
CA ARG A 63 28.09 25.29 -27.80
C ARG A 63 27.89 23.85 -28.27
N VAL A 64 27.19 23.05 -27.46
CA VAL A 64 26.79 21.67 -27.76
C VAL A 64 25.29 21.62 -28.02
N ALA A 65 24.83 20.62 -28.78
CA ALA A 65 23.41 20.42 -29.05
C ALA A 65 22.63 20.13 -27.74
N PRO A 66 21.52 20.84 -27.48
CA PRO A 66 20.71 20.62 -26.29
C PRO A 66 19.92 19.30 -26.36
N PRO A 67 19.38 18.80 -25.22
CA PRO A 67 18.46 17.68 -25.22
C PRO A 67 17.18 17.98 -26.01
N SER A 68 16.54 16.93 -26.53
CA SER A 68 15.21 17.09 -27.15
C SER A 68 14.15 17.43 -26.10
N ALA A 69 13.05 18.06 -26.53
CA ALA A 69 11.96 18.46 -25.64
C ALA A 69 11.33 17.30 -24.84
N SER A 70 11.45 16.05 -25.33
CA SER A 70 10.96 14.83 -24.67
C SER A 70 12.07 13.98 -24.03
N ALA A 71 13.33 14.44 -24.05
CA ALA A 71 14.47 13.66 -23.57
C ALA A 71 14.35 13.33 -22.08
N ARG A 72 14.59 12.07 -21.70
CA ARG A 72 14.76 11.65 -20.29
C ARG A 72 16.21 11.31 -19.95
N HIS A 73 17.11 11.50 -20.90
CA HIS A 73 18.54 11.32 -20.72
C HIS A 73 19.25 12.19 -21.74
N HIS A 74 20.48 12.58 -21.43
CA HIS A 74 21.32 13.35 -22.33
C HIS A 74 22.79 13.12 -22.01
N SER A 75 23.60 12.88 -23.03
CA SER A 75 25.06 12.84 -22.91
C SER A 75 25.66 13.85 -23.88
N ALA A 76 26.56 14.68 -23.37
CA ALA A 76 27.21 15.74 -24.14
C ALA A 76 28.66 15.91 -23.69
N ASP A 77 29.56 16.09 -24.66
CA ASP A 77 30.95 16.42 -24.41
C ASP A 77 31.10 17.95 -24.46
N MET A 78 31.38 18.57 -23.31
CA MET A 78 31.55 20.02 -23.16
C MET A 78 33.01 20.44 -23.40
N GLY A 79 33.86 19.54 -23.89
CA GLY A 79 35.29 19.74 -24.13
C GLY A 79 36.13 19.58 -22.86
N MET A 80 35.82 20.34 -21.81
CA MET A 80 36.57 20.27 -20.54
C MET A 80 36.07 19.17 -19.59
N PHE A 81 34.81 18.80 -19.72
CA PHE A 81 34.20 17.64 -19.08
C PHE A 81 33.12 17.07 -20.00
N ARG A 82 32.77 15.80 -19.79
CA ARG A 82 31.60 15.17 -20.40
C ARG A 82 30.48 15.06 -19.38
N LEU A 83 29.27 15.44 -19.74
CA LEU A 83 28.06 15.27 -18.94
C LEU A 83 27.29 14.02 -19.39
N LYS A 84 26.77 13.27 -18.42
CA LYS A 84 25.69 12.31 -18.58
C LYS A 84 24.58 12.65 -17.57
N TRP A 85 23.41 13.00 -18.07
CA TRP A 85 22.20 13.24 -17.30
C TRP A 85 21.16 12.15 -17.55
N GLU A 86 20.55 11.61 -16.50
CA GLU A 86 19.49 10.61 -16.60
C GLU A 86 18.36 10.91 -15.62
N ARG A 87 17.13 10.99 -16.13
CA ARG A 87 15.90 11.14 -15.36
C ARG A 87 15.38 9.77 -14.95
N HIS A 88 15.21 9.58 -13.64
CA HIS A 88 14.54 8.41 -13.05
C HIS A 88 13.15 8.81 -12.52
N SER A 89 12.48 7.91 -11.80
CA SER A 89 11.15 8.16 -11.24
C SER A 89 11.18 9.16 -10.08
N GLU A 90 12.15 9.04 -9.18
CA GLU A 90 12.24 9.82 -7.94
C GLU A 90 13.45 10.75 -7.84
N PHE A 91 14.35 10.66 -8.81
CA PHE A 91 15.60 11.41 -8.82
C PHE A 91 16.10 11.63 -10.24
N SER A 92 17.01 12.57 -10.38
CA SER A 92 17.82 12.76 -11.58
C SER A 92 19.29 12.59 -11.22
N SER A 93 20.02 11.90 -12.09
CA SER A 93 21.46 11.69 -11.93
C SER A 93 22.25 12.55 -12.90
N TYR A 94 23.38 13.07 -12.43
CA TYR A 94 24.31 13.90 -13.18
C TYR A 94 25.71 13.33 -12.96
N THR A 95 26.32 12.82 -14.03
CA THR A 95 27.68 12.30 -13.98
C THR A 95 28.57 13.15 -14.88
N PHE A 96 29.61 13.74 -14.28
CA PHE A 96 30.61 14.52 -14.97
C PHE A 96 31.88 13.69 -15.09
N PHE A 97 32.45 13.58 -16.28
CA PHE A 97 33.70 12.88 -16.54
C PHE A 97 34.77 13.86 -17.00
N HIS A 98 35.98 13.70 -16.49
CA HIS A 98 37.15 14.46 -16.88
C HIS A 98 38.29 13.49 -17.21
N HIS A 99 38.81 13.60 -18.44
CA HIS A 99 39.91 12.76 -18.93
C HIS A 99 41.22 13.54 -18.82
N ALA A 100 41.93 13.36 -17.72
CA ALA A 100 43.24 13.93 -17.50
C ALA A 100 44.06 13.03 -16.57
N PRO A 101 45.40 12.98 -16.73
CA PRO A 101 46.28 12.40 -15.72
C PRO A 101 46.07 13.06 -14.36
N PHE A 102 46.25 12.28 -13.29
CA PHE A 102 46.25 12.78 -11.92
C PHE A 102 47.41 12.14 -11.17
N ASP A 103 48.10 12.95 -10.35
CA ASP A 103 49.15 12.46 -9.46
C ASP A 103 48.55 11.88 -8.17
N GLN A 104 47.55 12.58 -7.61
CA GLN A 104 46.79 12.12 -6.45
C GLN A 104 45.30 12.03 -6.79
N PRO A 105 44.64 10.88 -6.55
CA PRO A 105 43.20 10.74 -6.72
C PRO A 105 42.43 11.79 -5.92
N PHE A 106 41.35 12.31 -6.50
CA PHE A 106 40.39 13.22 -5.83
C PHE A 106 40.90 14.64 -5.52
N GLN A 107 42.13 14.99 -5.90
CA GLN A 107 42.63 16.36 -5.73
C GLN A 107 42.02 17.33 -6.75
N GLU A 108 41.92 16.91 -8.03
CA GLU A 108 41.27 17.67 -9.10
C GLU A 108 40.03 16.92 -9.61
N THR A 109 38.90 17.12 -8.95
CA THR A 109 37.67 16.37 -9.24
C THR A 109 36.98 16.86 -10.51
N ALA A 110 36.22 15.97 -11.18
CA ALA A 110 35.51 16.32 -12.41
C ALA A 110 34.48 17.44 -12.21
N ILE A 111 33.83 17.50 -11.03
CA ILE A 111 32.87 18.57 -10.72
C ILE A 111 33.51 19.94 -10.62
N SER A 112 34.80 20.05 -10.26
CA SER A 112 35.50 21.34 -10.18
C SER A 112 35.64 22.04 -11.54
N ARG A 113 35.46 21.29 -12.64
CA ARG A 113 35.41 21.86 -13.99
C ARG A 113 34.04 22.47 -14.28
N VAL A 114 32.96 21.97 -13.67
CA VAL A 114 31.59 22.42 -13.96
C VAL A 114 31.36 23.82 -13.39
N PRO A 115 30.67 24.74 -14.11
CA PRO A 115 30.38 26.07 -13.57
C PRO A 115 29.61 26.02 -12.25
N ALA A 116 30.17 26.60 -11.19
CA ALA A 116 29.58 26.58 -9.85
C ALA A 116 28.21 27.28 -9.79
N ASP A 117 28.07 28.39 -10.53
CA ASP A 117 26.81 29.13 -10.66
C ASP A 117 25.68 28.28 -11.23
N TRP A 118 26.00 27.32 -12.10
CA TRP A 118 25.03 26.38 -12.65
C TRP A 118 24.70 25.24 -11.67
N LEU A 119 25.70 24.71 -10.97
CA LEU A 119 25.50 23.66 -9.95
C LEU A 119 24.59 24.13 -8.81
N GLU A 120 24.75 25.38 -8.35
CA GLU A 120 23.94 25.97 -7.29
C GLU A 120 22.45 26.11 -7.65
N GLN A 121 22.13 26.09 -8.95
CA GLN A 121 20.75 26.22 -9.45
C GLN A 121 20.04 24.88 -9.65
N LEU A 122 20.76 23.75 -9.50
CA LEU A 122 20.19 22.42 -9.67
C LEU A 122 18.95 22.22 -8.78
N PRO A 123 17.77 21.87 -9.35
CA PRO A 123 16.56 21.73 -8.56
C PRO A 123 16.55 20.39 -7.84
N GLY A 124 15.90 20.36 -6.67
CA GLY A 124 15.74 19.14 -5.88
C GLY A 124 16.65 19.11 -4.64
N GLN A 125 16.88 17.91 -4.12
CA GLN A 125 17.67 17.70 -2.90
C GLN A 125 18.76 16.67 -3.16
N LEU A 126 20.02 17.04 -2.93
CA LEU A 126 21.16 16.13 -3.10
C LEU A 126 21.05 14.96 -2.12
N LEU A 127 20.93 13.74 -2.66
CA LEU A 127 20.91 12.51 -1.87
C LEU A 127 22.26 11.82 -1.87
N THR A 128 22.96 11.82 -3.00
CA THR A 128 24.23 11.11 -3.15
C THR A 128 25.20 11.92 -3.99
N ALA A 129 26.46 11.97 -3.55
CA ALA A 129 27.56 12.62 -4.24
C ALA A 129 28.78 11.70 -4.16
N VAL A 130 29.36 11.33 -5.31
CA VAL A 130 30.47 10.37 -5.39
C VAL A 130 31.56 10.85 -6.32
N HIS A 131 32.82 10.81 -5.88
CA HIS A 131 33.98 10.91 -6.73
C HIS A 131 34.52 9.52 -7.07
N LEU A 132 34.78 9.29 -8.35
CA LEU A 132 35.41 8.06 -8.84
C LEU A 132 36.69 8.42 -9.58
N ALA A 133 37.78 7.74 -9.27
CA ALA A 133 39.07 7.91 -9.93
C ALA A 133 39.51 6.58 -10.54
N LEU A 134 39.58 6.50 -11.86
CA LEU A 134 40.17 5.39 -12.61
C LEU A 134 41.63 5.73 -12.92
N ALA A 135 42.53 5.12 -12.16
CA ALA A 135 43.97 5.32 -12.27
C ALA A 135 44.54 4.67 -13.54
N PRO A 136 45.59 5.28 -14.13
CA PRO A 136 46.29 4.67 -15.25
C PRO A 136 46.97 3.37 -14.80
N ARG A 137 47.25 2.47 -15.74
CA ARG A 137 47.73 1.11 -15.45
C ARG A 137 49.09 1.07 -14.72
N ASP A 138 49.91 2.08 -14.95
CA ASP A 138 51.22 2.28 -14.33
C ASP A 138 51.15 3.04 -13.00
N TYR A 139 49.94 3.41 -12.53
CA TYR A 139 49.76 4.02 -11.21
C TYR A 139 50.27 3.06 -10.12
N PRO A 140 51.15 3.53 -9.20
CA PRO A 140 51.74 2.69 -8.18
C PRO A 140 50.68 1.97 -7.34
N LYS A 141 50.86 0.66 -7.17
CA LYS A 141 50.07 -0.12 -6.22
C LYS A 141 50.64 0.13 -4.84
N GLN A 142 49.96 1.01 -4.12
CA GLN A 142 50.29 1.39 -2.75
C GLN A 142 49.91 0.28 -1.77
N GLU A 143 50.62 0.25 -0.63
CA GLU A 143 50.22 -0.58 0.51
C GLU A 143 48.88 -0.11 1.08
N ILE A 144 48.19 -0.98 1.82
CA ILE A 144 46.85 -0.70 2.35
C ILE A 144 46.85 0.54 3.24
N GLU A 145 47.88 0.72 4.06
CA GLU A 145 48.03 1.88 4.97
C GLU A 145 48.18 3.20 4.20
N GLU A 146 48.88 3.19 3.07
CA GLU A 146 49.04 4.37 2.22
C GLU A 146 47.72 4.70 1.50
N LEU A 147 47.03 3.68 0.96
CA LEU A 147 45.73 3.85 0.33
C LEU A 147 44.69 4.43 1.30
N ALA A 148 44.72 4.00 2.56
CA ALA A 148 43.79 4.46 3.59
C ALA A 148 43.86 5.98 3.82
N THR A 149 44.99 6.63 3.54
CA THR A 149 45.13 8.10 3.66
C THR A 149 44.29 8.88 2.65
N LEU A 150 43.84 8.25 1.56
CA LEU A 150 42.91 8.84 0.59
C LEU A 150 41.46 8.86 1.12
N PHE A 151 41.21 8.15 2.23
CA PHE A 151 39.89 7.85 2.79
C PHE A 151 39.67 8.48 4.17
N ALA A 152 38.46 8.97 4.43
CA ALA A 152 38.14 9.75 5.61
C ALA A 152 38.18 8.91 6.90
N SER A 153 37.86 7.61 6.80
CA SER A 153 37.89 6.70 7.95
C SER A 153 39.29 6.16 8.27
N ASN A 154 40.31 6.49 7.46
CA ASN A 154 41.64 5.88 7.52
C ASN A 154 41.60 4.34 7.51
N THR A 155 40.61 3.77 6.81
CA THR A 155 40.44 2.33 6.56
C THR A 155 39.93 2.13 5.15
N VAL A 156 40.13 0.96 4.56
CA VAL A 156 39.63 0.65 3.21
C VAL A 156 38.81 -0.64 3.17
N THR A 157 37.75 -0.59 2.39
CA THR A 157 37.04 -1.75 1.83
C THR A 157 37.51 -1.89 0.39
N GLY A 158 37.75 -3.12 -0.06
CA GLY A 158 38.25 -3.34 -1.40
C GLY A 158 38.14 -4.77 -1.88
N SER A 159 38.00 -4.90 -3.20
CA SER A 159 37.86 -6.16 -3.90
C SER A 159 38.58 -6.10 -5.25
N LEU A 160 39.07 -7.25 -5.71
CA LEU A 160 39.34 -7.46 -7.12
C LEU A 160 37.98 -7.60 -7.83
N VAL A 161 37.81 -6.97 -8.99
CA VAL A 161 36.53 -6.96 -9.71
C VAL A 161 36.71 -7.28 -11.19
N THR A 162 35.61 -7.59 -11.86
CA THR A 162 35.57 -7.92 -13.29
C THR A 162 36.46 -9.14 -13.62
N GLY A 163 36.53 -10.11 -12.69
CA GLY A 163 37.40 -11.29 -12.83
C GLY A 163 38.89 -10.94 -12.78
N GLY A 164 39.29 -10.12 -11.79
CA GLY A 164 40.67 -9.70 -11.58
C GLY A 164 41.18 -8.55 -12.47
N ALA A 165 40.32 -7.93 -13.29
CA ALA A 165 40.73 -6.88 -14.23
C ALA A 165 40.96 -5.51 -13.61
N ALA A 166 40.48 -5.29 -12.39
CA ALA A 166 40.73 -4.08 -11.62
C ALA A 166 40.65 -4.35 -10.12
N ARG A 167 41.25 -3.46 -9.34
CA ARG A 167 41.00 -3.34 -7.89
C ARG A 167 40.14 -2.12 -7.64
N VAL A 168 39.17 -2.23 -6.76
CA VAL A 168 38.33 -1.12 -6.32
C VAL A 168 38.52 -0.92 -4.83
N TRP A 169 38.61 0.35 -4.41
CA TRP A 169 38.80 0.77 -3.03
C TRP A 169 37.81 1.87 -2.66
N THR A 170 37.22 1.78 -1.47
CA THR A 170 36.31 2.78 -0.90
C THR A 170 36.25 2.66 0.63
N ASP A 171 35.76 3.69 1.31
CA ASP A 171 35.41 3.65 2.73
C ASP A 171 33.89 3.77 2.99
N PHE A 172 33.08 3.99 1.94
CA PHE A 172 31.64 4.30 2.04
C PHE A 172 31.28 5.47 2.99
N HIS A 173 32.25 6.37 3.26
CA HIS A 173 32.03 7.56 4.07
C HIS A 173 31.87 8.80 3.18
N ILE A 174 31.21 9.82 3.72
CA ILE A 174 31.18 11.16 3.13
C ILE A 174 32.41 11.92 3.64
N HIS A 175 33.16 12.50 2.73
CA HIS A 175 34.39 13.23 3.03
C HIS A 175 34.10 14.71 3.28
N ALA A 176 35.13 15.49 3.63
CA ALA A 176 34.98 16.92 3.96
C ALA A 176 34.43 17.77 2.79
N ASP A 177 34.59 17.30 1.56
CA ASP A 177 34.03 17.92 0.34
C ASP A 177 32.55 17.55 0.10
N GLY A 178 31.97 16.66 0.91
CA GLY A 178 30.60 16.18 0.77
C GLY A 178 30.44 14.98 -0.16
N PHE A 179 31.52 14.39 -0.66
CA PHE A 179 31.49 13.26 -1.59
C PHE A 179 32.01 11.98 -0.93
N SER A 180 31.42 10.83 -1.28
CA SER A 180 32.08 9.53 -1.06
C SER A 180 33.05 9.23 -2.20
N ARG A 181 33.97 8.29 -1.99
CA ARG A 181 35.10 8.09 -2.91
C ARG A 181 35.26 6.63 -3.32
N PHE A 182 35.54 6.42 -4.60
CA PHE A 182 35.96 5.14 -5.17
C PHE A 182 37.24 5.31 -5.98
N LEU A 183 38.29 4.58 -5.61
CA LEU A 183 39.49 4.45 -6.42
C LEU A 183 39.44 3.13 -7.19
N ILE A 184 39.65 3.19 -8.50
CA ILE A 184 39.72 2.05 -9.41
C ILE A 184 41.13 1.98 -9.96
N GLN A 185 41.85 0.91 -9.66
CA GLN A 185 43.18 0.64 -10.23
C GLN A 185 43.03 -0.35 -11.38
N ASP A 186 43.40 0.09 -12.58
CA ASP A 186 43.35 -0.71 -13.79
C ASP A 186 44.47 -1.75 -13.84
N ASP A 187 44.13 -3.04 -13.94
CA ASP A 187 45.10 -4.10 -14.24
C ASP A 187 45.05 -4.50 -15.74
N HIS A 188 43.85 -4.63 -16.30
CA HIS A 188 43.59 -4.96 -17.71
C HIS A 188 42.11 -4.72 -18.14
N LEU A 189 41.52 -3.58 -17.75
CA LEU A 189 40.17 -3.18 -18.15
C LEU A 189 40.12 -2.76 -19.62
N ARG A 190 39.12 -3.28 -20.34
CA ARG A 190 38.73 -2.71 -21.65
C ARG A 190 37.85 -1.49 -21.44
N SER A 191 37.81 -0.60 -22.44
CA SER A 191 37.10 0.68 -22.31
C SER A 191 35.61 0.56 -21.93
N ARG A 192 34.88 -0.40 -22.51
CA ARG A 192 33.48 -0.68 -22.12
C ARG A 192 33.35 -1.35 -20.75
N GLN A 193 34.37 -2.08 -20.28
CA GLN A 193 34.39 -2.65 -18.93
C GLN A 193 34.59 -1.54 -17.90
N ALA A 194 35.50 -0.60 -18.15
CA ALA A 194 35.72 0.55 -17.29
C ALA A 194 34.45 1.39 -17.09
N GLY A 195 33.74 1.72 -18.17
CA GLY A 195 32.46 2.44 -18.09
C GLY A 195 31.38 1.70 -17.31
N ARG A 196 31.21 0.39 -17.56
CA ARG A 196 30.27 -0.44 -16.79
C ARG A 196 30.66 -0.53 -15.33
N LEU A 197 31.94 -0.68 -15.02
CA LEU A 197 32.43 -0.76 -13.65
C LEU A 197 32.15 0.55 -12.91
N MET A 198 32.55 1.69 -13.48
CA MET A 198 32.33 3.00 -12.87
C MET A 198 30.83 3.26 -12.64
N GLN A 199 29.98 2.90 -13.61
CA GLN A 199 28.53 2.98 -13.46
C GLN A 199 28.00 2.12 -12.30
N ARG A 200 28.41 0.86 -12.23
CA ARG A 200 28.00 -0.02 -11.13
C ARG A 200 28.41 0.54 -9.77
N LEU A 201 29.58 1.16 -9.65
CA LEU A 201 30.07 1.70 -8.38
C LEU A 201 29.26 2.90 -7.90
N TYR A 202 28.98 3.90 -8.75
CA TYR A 202 28.11 5.00 -8.33
C TYR A 202 26.65 4.54 -8.15
N GLU A 203 26.20 3.53 -8.91
CA GLU A 203 24.86 2.95 -8.73
C GLU A 203 24.73 2.24 -7.37
N LEU A 204 25.79 1.55 -6.89
CA LEU A 204 25.79 0.97 -5.55
C LEU A 204 25.56 2.03 -4.48
N GLU A 205 26.22 3.18 -4.61
CA GLU A 205 26.10 4.24 -3.63
C GLU A 205 24.74 4.96 -3.69
N GLN A 206 24.27 5.31 -4.90
CA GLN A 206 22.98 6.00 -5.05
C GLN A 206 21.83 5.10 -4.57
N TYR A 207 21.84 3.81 -4.92
CA TYR A 207 20.75 2.91 -4.55
C TYR A 207 20.84 2.50 -3.08
N ARG A 208 22.04 2.47 -2.48
CA ARG A 208 22.21 2.28 -1.03
C ARG A 208 21.44 3.34 -0.25
N LEU A 209 21.64 4.61 -0.58
CA LEU A 209 20.96 5.71 0.11
C LEU A 209 19.45 5.76 -0.22
N LEU A 210 19.06 5.52 -1.48
CA LEU A 210 17.63 5.41 -1.85
C LEU A 210 16.90 4.30 -1.09
N ALA A 211 17.52 3.12 -0.94
CA ALA A 211 16.96 2.02 -0.16
C ALA A 211 16.83 2.40 1.32
N LEU A 212 17.85 3.07 1.88
CA LEU A 212 17.88 3.48 3.28
C LEU A 212 16.86 4.57 3.64
N LEU A 213 16.28 5.30 2.67
CA LEU A 213 15.19 6.25 2.94
C LEU A 213 13.98 5.59 3.62
N ALA A 214 13.77 4.29 3.44
CA ALA A 214 12.71 3.53 4.09
C ALA A 214 12.99 3.22 5.57
N PHE A 215 14.27 3.20 5.98
CA PHE A 215 14.65 2.69 7.29
C PHE A 215 14.14 3.56 8.46
N PRO A 216 14.22 4.90 8.42
CA PRO A 216 13.60 5.74 9.46
C PRO A 216 12.09 5.53 9.58
N LEU A 217 11.39 5.33 8.47
CA LEU A 217 9.96 5.02 8.48
C LEU A 217 9.69 3.68 9.17
N ALA A 218 10.50 2.65 8.90
CA ALA A 218 10.39 1.36 9.58
C ALA A 218 10.57 1.49 11.10
N GLN A 219 11.53 2.32 11.55
CA GLN A 219 11.73 2.56 12.99
C GLN A 219 10.54 3.29 13.63
N GLN A 220 10.04 4.34 12.98
CA GLN A 220 8.90 5.13 13.46
C GLN A 220 7.63 4.28 13.55
N TYR A 221 7.24 3.65 12.44
CA TYR A 221 5.99 2.89 12.37
C TYR A 221 6.08 1.54 13.05
N GLY A 222 7.26 0.93 13.18
CA GLY A 222 7.45 -0.30 13.93
C GLY A 222 6.99 -0.19 15.39
N GLN A 223 7.22 0.96 16.04
CA GLN A 223 6.74 1.23 17.40
C GLN A 223 5.22 1.43 17.44
N GLN A 224 4.67 2.18 16.48
CA GLN A 224 3.22 2.40 16.38
C GLN A 224 2.47 1.07 16.18
N LEU A 225 3.00 0.18 15.33
CA LEU A 225 2.41 -1.13 15.07
C LEU A 225 2.43 -2.05 16.30
N ASN A 226 3.42 -1.94 17.20
CA ASN A 226 3.38 -2.67 18.47
C ASN A 226 2.15 -2.28 19.30
N ARG A 227 1.82 -0.98 19.35
CA ARG A 227 0.66 -0.48 20.09
C ARG A 227 -0.65 -0.92 19.44
N LEU A 228 -0.74 -0.83 18.11
CA LEU A 228 -1.91 -1.28 17.35
C LEU A 228 -2.15 -2.79 17.50
N ASP A 229 -1.08 -3.59 17.50
CA ASP A 229 -1.15 -5.03 17.73
C ASP A 229 -1.64 -5.39 19.14
N GLN A 230 -1.12 -4.72 20.17
CA GLN A 230 -1.58 -4.89 21.55
C GLN A 230 -3.05 -4.47 21.72
N ALA A 231 -3.47 -3.36 21.13
CA ALA A 231 -4.85 -2.91 21.15
C ALA A 231 -5.78 -3.91 20.46
N LEU A 232 -5.39 -4.44 19.30
CA LEU A 232 -6.14 -5.48 18.60
C LEU A 232 -6.25 -6.77 19.42
N ASN A 233 -5.16 -7.21 20.05
CA ASN A 233 -5.17 -8.42 20.89
C ASN A 233 -6.11 -8.25 22.10
N SER A 234 -6.07 -7.08 22.74
CA SER A 234 -6.94 -6.78 23.90
C SER A 234 -8.41 -6.77 23.47
N LEU A 235 -8.72 -6.10 22.37
CA LEU A 235 -10.08 -6.02 21.82
C LEU A 235 -10.63 -7.39 21.37
N ILE A 236 -9.80 -8.23 20.75
CA ILE A 236 -10.21 -9.60 20.41
C ILE A 236 -10.51 -10.40 21.67
N GLY A 237 -9.75 -10.20 22.76
CA GLY A 237 -10.03 -10.80 24.06
C GLY A 237 -11.38 -10.35 24.62
N GLU A 238 -11.65 -9.05 24.62
CA GLU A 238 -12.92 -8.47 25.08
C GLU A 238 -14.10 -9.02 24.28
N ILE A 239 -13.99 -9.14 22.96
CA ILE A 239 -15.07 -9.66 22.08
C ILE A 239 -15.56 -11.05 22.50
N VAL A 240 -14.71 -11.89 23.10
CA VAL A 240 -15.11 -13.23 23.57
C VAL A 240 -16.09 -13.13 24.75
N ASP A 241 -15.92 -12.13 25.62
CA ASP A 241 -16.65 -11.98 26.89
C ASP A 241 -17.87 -11.03 26.78
N ILE A 242 -18.14 -10.48 25.60
CA ILE A 242 -19.29 -9.59 25.39
C ILE A 242 -20.60 -10.38 25.44
N ASP A 243 -21.56 -9.94 26.25
CA ASP A 243 -22.89 -10.54 26.37
C ASP A 243 -24.04 -9.64 25.88
N ASN A 244 -23.77 -8.39 25.51
CA ASN A 244 -24.80 -7.43 25.10
C ASN A 244 -24.46 -6.72 23.78
N LEU A 245 -25.51 -6.26 23.08
CA LEU A 245 -25.42 -5.66 21.75
C LEU A 245 -24.70 -4.29 21.74
N GLU A 246 -24.74 -3.55 22.85
CA GLU A 246 -24.13 -2.22 22.95
C GLU A 246 -22.60 -2.32 22.99
N ASP A 247 -22.09 -3.27 23.77
CA ASP A 247 -20.68 -3.61 23.82
C ASP A 247 -20.18 -4.18 22.48
N GLU A 248 -20.98 -5.00 21.79
CA GLU A 248 -20.63 -5.48 20.43
C GLU A 248 -20.49 -4.32 19.43
N ARG A 249 -21.37 -3.32 19.51
CA ARG A 249 -21.28 -2.11 18.67
C ARG A 249 -20.06 -1.28 19.02
N HIS A 250 -19.78 -1.10 20.31
CA HIS A 250 -18.60 -0.36 20.76
C HIS A 250 -17.30 -1.02 20.29
N ALA A 251 -17.21 -2.36 20.39
CA ALA A 251 -16.07 -3.11 19.88
C ALA A 251 -15.90 -2.94 18.35
N LEU A 252 -16.99 -2.84 17.59
CA LEU A 252 -16.94 -2.61 16.15
C LEU A 252 -16.42 -1.21 15.81
N GLU A 253 -16.80 -0.19 16.58
CA GLU A 253 -16.28 1.17 16.44
C GLU A 253 -14.76 1.21 16.70
N GLN A 254 -14.31 0.55 17.77
CA GLN A 254 -12.89 0.45 18.09
C GLN A 254 -12.10 -0.30 17.00
N LEU A 255 -12.61 -1.41 16.48
CA LEU A 255 -11.99 -2.14 15.36
C LEU A 255 -11.89 -1.27 14.11
N THR A 256 -12.92 -0.47 13.82
CA THR A 256 -12.92 0.45 12.68
C THR A 256 -11.86 1.55 12.85
N GLY A 257 -11.70 2.06 14.07
CA GLY A 257 -10.64 3.01 14.42
C GLY A 257 -9.23 2.42 14.29
N LEU A 258 -9.03 1.16 14.68
CA LEU A 258 -7.77 0.44 14.45
C LEU A 258 -7.51 0.21 12.97
N ALA A 259 -8.53 -0.17 12.19
CA ALA A 259 -8.42 -0.36 10.74
C ALA A 259 -7.96 0.93 10.06
N ALA A 260 -8.58 2.06 10.38
CA ALA A 260 -8.23 3.36 9.83
C ALA A 260 -6.77 3.75 10.13
N GLN A 261 -6.30 3.49 11.36
CA GLN A 261 -4.91 3.76 11.72
C GLN A 261 -3.91 2.87 10.98
N VAL A 262 -4.19 1.57 10.85
CA VAL A 262 -3.32 0.66 10.07
C VAL A 262 -3.31 1.05 8.59
N GLU A 263 -4.45 1.42 8.02
CA GLU A 263 -4.56 1.87 6.62
C GLU A 263 -3.80 3.19 6.39
N GLN A 264 -3.84 4.11 7.36
CA GLN A 264 -3.06 5.35 7.30
C GLN A 264 -1.55 5.05 7.29
N VAL A 265 -1.09 4.11 8.11
CA VAL A 265 0.31 3.67 8.11
C VAL A 265 0.65 3.02 6.76
N ALA A 266 -0.17 2.07 6.30
CA ALA A 266 0.03 1.35 5.05
C ALA A 266 0.13 2.28 3.84
N SER A 267 -0.81 3.20 3.69
CA SER A 267 -0.84 4.17 2.60
C SER A 267 0.37 5.11 2.61
N THR A 268 0.85 5.50 3.78
CA THR A 268 2.02 6.38 3.92
C THR A 268 3.32 5.65 3.58
N THR A 269 3.45 4.36 3.91
CA THR A 269 4.73 3.64 3.79
C THR A 269 4.85 2.72 2.57
N SER A 270 3.72 2.30 1.97
CA SER A 270 3.69 1.27 0.92
C SER A 270 4.67 1.55 -0.23
N TYR A 271 4.62 2.76 -0.79
CA TYR A 271 5.53 3.15 -1.86
C TYR A 271 7.00 3.01 -1.44
N ARG A 272 7.36 3.53 -0.26
CA ARG A 272 8.76 3.59 0.18
C ARG A 272 9.32 2.21 0.54
N PHE A 273 8.53 1.32 1.14
CA PHE A 273 8.96 -0.07 1.40
C PHE A 273 9.10 -0.89 0.12
N SER A 274 8.18 -0.72 -0.83
CA SER A 274 8.28 -1.33 -2.16
C SER A 274 9.53 -0.86 -2.90
N ALA A 275 9.75 0.47 -2.94
CA ALA A 275 10.93 1.07 -3.55
C ALA A 275 12.24 0.57 -2.90
N ALA A 276 12.30 0.53 -1.57
CA ALA A 276 13.49 0.03 -0.87
C ALA A 276 13.81 -1.43 -1.19
N THR A 277 12.79 -2.28 -1.33
CA THR A 277 12.96 -3.67 -1.77
C THR A 277 13.54 -3.73 -3.19
N ALA A 278 12.95 -2.99 -4.13
CA ALA A 278 13.44 -2.94 -5.51
C ALA A 278 14.87 -2.39 -5.62
N TYR A 279 15.21 -1.34 -4.85
CA TYR A 279 16.57 -0.80 -4.83
C TYR A 279 17.57 -1.76 -4.20
N TYR A 280 17.18 -2.49 -3.16
CA TYR A 280 18.02 -3.53 -2.58
C TYR A 280 18.31 -4.66 -3.58
N ASP A 281 17.31 -5.08 -4.37
CA ASP A 281 17.49 -6.08 -5.42
C ASP A 281 18.46 -5.59 -6.50
N ILE A 282 18.38 -4.32 -6.90
CA ILE A 282 19.34 -3.70 -7.83
C ILE A 282 20.77 -3.75 -7.24
N ILE A 283 20.95 -3.40 -5.96
CA ILE A 283 22.25 -3.47 -5.30
C ILE A 283 22.80 -4.90 -5.32
N GLN A 284 21.99 -5.90 -4.98
CA GLN A 284 22.40 -7.31 -5.02
C GLN A 284 22.83 -7.72 -6.44
N GLN A 285 22.06 -7.33 -7.45
CA GLN A 285 22.42 -7.58 -8.84
C GLN A 285 23.76 -6.93 -9.22
N ARG A 286 23.97 -5.67 -8.82
CA ARG A 286 25.21 -4.94 -9.13
C ARG A 286 26.43 -5.54 -8.43
N LEU A 287 26.31 -5.93 -7.16
CA LEU A 287 27.36 -6.64 -6.42
C LEU A 287 27.71 -7.97 -7.11
N ALA A 288 26.71 -8.77 -7.49
CA ALA A 288 26.95 -10.03 -8.20
C ALA A 288 27.67 -9.80 -9.55
N GLU A 289 27.25 -8.76 -10.27
CA GLU A 289 27.83 -8.36 -11.55
C GLU A 289 29.26 -7.80 -11.46
N LEU A 290 29.70 -7.33 -10.28
CA LEU A 290 31.10 -6.93 -10.05
C LEU A 290 32.05 -8.13 -10.15
N ARG A 291 31.58 -9.35 -9.90
CA ARG A 291 32.41 -10.58 -9.84
C ARG A 291 33.61 -10.36 -8.91
N GLU A 292 33.29 -10.05 -7.65
CA GLU A 292 34.28 -9.75 -6.62
C GLU A 292 35.15 -10.97 -6.30
N GLU A 293 36.45 -10.73 -6.15
CA GLU A 293 37.45 -11.67 -5.64
C GLU A 293 38.18 -11.03 -4.45
N ARG A 294 38.59 -11.87 -3.49
CA ARG A 294 39.10 -11.41 -2.20
C ARG A 294 40.52 -10.84 -2.32
N ILE A 295 40.70 -9.66 -1.74
CA ILE A 295 42.03 -9.14 -1.38
C ILE A 295 42.30 -9.53 0.07
N GLN A 296 43.44 -10.17 0.34
CA GLN A 296 43.78 -10.64 1.68
C GLN A 296 43.90 -9.46 2.66
N GLY A 297 43.36 -9.62 3.87
CA GLY A 297 43.36 -8.58 4.91
C GLY A 297 42.34 -7.46 4.72
N VAL A 298 41.58 -7.45 3.62
CA VAL A 298 40.62 -6.38 3.30
C VAL A 298 39.18 -6.92 3.31
N GLN A 299 38.24 -6.11 3.79
CA GLN A 299 36.81 -6.41 3.68
C GLN A 299 36.34 -6.18 2.24
N MET A 300 35.56 -7.12 1.70
CA MET A 300 34.99 -6.98 0.35
C MET A 300 33.78 -6.03 0.34
N LEU A 301 33.48 -5.41 -0.80
CA LEU A 301 32.32 -4.53 -0.98
C LEU A 301 31.02 -5.28 -0.68
N HIS A 302 30.88 -6.51 -1.17
CA HIS A 302 29.73 -7.37 -0.86
C HIS A 302 29.58 -7.62 0.64
N GLU A 303 30.67 -7.96 1.35
CA GLU A 303 30.65 -8.22 2.80
C GLU A 303 30.23 -6.97 3.58
N PHE A 304 30.70 -5.79 3.17
CA PHE A 304 30.30 -4.51 3.77
C PHE A 304 28.78 -4.29 3.59
N MET A 305 28.27 -4.41 2.37
CA MET A 305 26.85 -4.22 2.08
C MET A 305 25.97 -5.23 2.82
N GLN A 306 26.36 -6.50 2.84
CA GLN A 306 25.60 -7.54 3.54
C GLN A 306 25.50 -7.26 5.05
N ARG A 307 26.58 -6.78 5.68
CA ARG A 307 26.59 -6.51 7.13
C ARG A 307 25.94 -5.19 7.51
N ARG A 308 26.02 -4.17 6.65
CA ARG A 308 25.62 -2.78 6.98
C ARG A 308 24.29 -2.35 6.36
N LEU A 309 23.87 -2.97 5.26
CA LEU A 309 22.61 -2.63 4.57
C LEU A 309 21.52 -3.68 4.79
N ALA A 310 21.84 -4.97 4.72
CA ALA A 310 20.83 -6.03 4.79
C ALA A 310 19.96 -5.99 6.07
N PRO A 311 20.50 -5.74 7.28
CA PRO A 311 19.68 -5.64 8.49
C PRO A 311 18.61 -4.54 8.43
N ALA A 312 18.94 -3.40 7.83
CA ALA A 312 17.98 -2.31 7.63
C ALA A 312 16.86 -2.73 6.67
N MET A 313 17.21 -3.43 5.59
CA MET A 313 16.24 -3.92 4.61
C MET A 313 15.32 -5.00 5.19
N HIS A 314 15.87 -5.94 5.98
CA HIS A 314 15.05 -6.92 6.69
C HIS A 314 14.10 -6.26 7.70
N THR A 315 14.51 -5.16 8.33
CA THR A 315 13.63 -4.38 9.22
C THR A 315 12.46 -3.77 8.42
N CYS A 316 12.74 -3.14 7.27
CA CYS A 316 11.70 -2.61 6.39
C CYS A 316 10.72 -3.70 5.95
N GLN A 317 11.22 -4.84 5.48
CA GLN A 317 10.40 -5.98 5.06
C GLN A 317 9.54 -6.55 6.21
N SER A 318 10.12 -6.68 7.41
CA SER A 318 9.39 -7.15 8.58
C SER A 318 8.26 -6.20 8.98
N VAL A 319 8.52 -4.89 8.97
CA VAL A 319 7.48 -3.88 9.27
C VAL A 319 6.37 -3.91 8.22
N ASP A 320 6.70 -3.99 6.93
CA ASP A 320 5.71 -4.09 5.86
C ASP A 320 4.82 -5.34 6.01
N GLN A 321 5.42 -6.50 6.26
CA GLN A 321 4.68 -7.74 6.54
C GLN A 321 3.77 -7.63 7.77
N ARG A 322 4.21 -6.93 8.82
CA ARG A 322 3.41 -6.70 10.02
C ARG A 322 2.22 -5.80 9.76
N ILE A 323 2.35 -4.77 8.91
CA ILE A 323 1.23 -3.92 8.48
C ILE A 323 0.17 -4.78 7.78
N GLN A 324 0.58 -5.58 6.80
CA GLN A 324 -0.33 -6.46 6.05
C GLN A 324 -0.99 -7.52 6.96
N GLY A 325 -0.22 -8.08 7.89
CA GLY A 325 -0.71 -9.03 8.88
C GLY A 325 -1.77 -8.41 9.82
N LEU A 326 -1.54 -7.20 10.31
CA LEU A 326 -2.50 -6.47 11.14
C LEU A 326 -3.76 -6.13 10.38
N ALA A 327 -3.64 -5.58 9.16
CA ALA A 327 -4.78 -5.26 8.31
C ALA A 327 -5.68 -6.49 8.09
N THR A 328 -5.07 -7.63 7.78
CA THR A 328 -5.77 -8.91 7.59
C THR A 328 -6.47 -9.37 8.88
N ARG A 329 -5.81 -9.26 10.03
CA ARG A 329 -6.39 -9.68 11.33
C ARG A 329 -7.55 -8.79 11.74
N ILE A 330 -7.44 -7.48 11.55
CA ILE A 330 -8.52 -6.53 11.80
C ILE A 330 -9.71 -6.83 10.88
N ALA A 331 -9.48 -7.03 9.57
CA ALA A 331 -10.55 -7.37 8.63
C ALA A 331 -11.30 -8.65 9.04
N ARG A 332 -10.58 -9.68 9.49
CA ARG A 332 -11.22 -10.91 10.01
C ARG A 332 -12.02 -10.66 11.28
N ALA A 333 -11.47 -9.93 12.25
CA ALA A 333 -12.17 -9.60 13.49
C ALA A 333 -13.45 -8.80 13.22
N SER A 334 -13.38 -7.79 12.35
CA SER A 334 -14.52 -6.96 11.95
C SER A 334 -15.61 -7.77 11.25
N ASN A 335 -15.24 -8.74 10.40
CA ASN A 335 -16.20 -9.61 9.74
C ASN A 335 -16.91 -10.53 10.75
N LEU A 336 -16.17 -11.15 11.68
CA LEU A 336 -16.75 -12.01 12.72
C LEU A 336 -17.70 -11.24 13.64
N LEU A 337 -17.29 -10.06 14.09
CA LEU A 337 -18.11 -9.23 14.96
C LEU A 337 -19.38 -8.74 14.25
N ARG A 338 -19.28 -8.36 12.97
CA ARG A 338 -20.45 -8.02 12.15
C ARG A 338 -21.43 -9.19 12.05
N THR A 339 -20.95 -10.39 11.73
CA THR A 339 -21.79 -11.59 11.68
C THR A 339 -22.46 -11.87 13.03
N ARG A 340 -21.75 -11.67 14.15
CA ARG A 340 -22.31 -11.85 15.49
C ARG A 340 -23.42 -10.84 15.79
N VAL A 341 -23.20 -9.56 15.48
CA VAL A 341 -24.22 -8.50 15.63
C VAL A 341 -25.45 -8.80 14.79
N ASP A 342 -25.27 -9.22 13.53
CA ASP A 342 -26.36 -9.57 12.62
C ASP A 342 -27.20 -10.73 13.20
N VAL A 343 -26.56 -11.79 13.71
CA VAL A 343 -27.25 -12.92 14.35
C VAL A 343 -27.98 -12.50 15.63
N SER A 344 -27.38 -11.63 16.46
CA SER A 344 -28.00 -11.11 17.68
C SER A 344 -29.26 -10.29 17.38
N MET A 345 -29.20 -9.44 16.34
CA MET A 345 -30.34 -8.66 15.85
C MET A 345 -31.47 -9.53 15.27
N GLU A 346 -31.13 -10.58 14.53
CA GLU A 346 -32.11 -11.57 14.04
C GLU A 346 -32.80 -12.29 15.20
N GLY A 347 -32.04 -12.64 16.25
CA GLY A 347 -32.54 -13.22 17.49
C GLY A 347 -33.59 -12.33 18.19
N GLN A 348 -33.27 -11.05 18.40
CA GLN A 348 -34.21 -10.08 18.99
C GLN A 348 -35.47 -9.90 18.14
N THR A 349 -35.31 -9.86 16.81
CA THR A 349 -36.44 -9.73 15.89
C THR A 349 -37.37 -10.93 15.97
N LYS A 350 -36.81 -12.15 16.05
CA LYS A 350 -37.57 -13.38 16.25
C LYS A 350 -38.33 -13.40 17.57
N ASP A 351 -37.71 -12.97 18.66
CA ASP A 351 -38.35 -12.93 19.98
C ASP A 351 -39.44 -11.85 20.05
N LEU A 352 -39.23 -10.70 19.38
CA LEU A 352 -40.26 -9.69 19.22
C LEU A 352 -41.48 -10.26 18.49
N LEU A 353 -41.29 -10.93 17.35
CA LEU A 353 -42.35 -11.57 16.57
C LEU A 353 -43.10 -12.63 17.40
N ARG A 354 -42.38 -13.45 18.18
CA ARG A 354 -43.00 -14.42 19.11
C ARG A 354 -43.85 -13.75 20.18
N SER A 355 -43.40 -12.61 20.71
CA SER A 355 -44.16 -11.84 21.70
C SER A 355 -45.43 -11.23 21.10
N MET A 356 -45.38 -10.85 19.82
CA MET A 356 -46.54 -10.34 19.08
C MET A 356 -47.54 -11.46 18.80
N ASP A 357 -47.07 -12.61 18.31
CA ASP A 357 -47.91 -13.79 18.07
C ASP A 357 -48.63 -14.25 19.35
N ARG A 358 -47.90 -14.31 20.47
CA ARG A 358 -48.50 -14.64 21.78
C ARG A 358 -49.56 -13.62 22.20
N ARG A 359 -49.31 -12.33 21.99
CA ARG A 359 -50.29 -11.27 22.29
C ARG A 359 -51.52 -11.37 21.39
N ALA A 360 -51.34 -11.63 20.10
CA ALA A 360 -52.44 -11.85 19.16
C ALA A 360 -53.30 -13.06 19.58
N HIS A 361 -52.67 -14.18 19.95
CA HIS A 361 -53.39 -15.34 20.47
C HIS A 361 -54.18 -15.06 21.76
N LEU A 362 -53.61 -14.27 22.69
CA LEU A 362 -54.33 -13.86 23.90
C LEU A 362 -55.51 -12.93 23.59
N GLN A 363 -55.34 -11.99 22.64
CA GLN A 363 -56.42 -11.13 22.17
C GLN A 363 -57.56 -11.93 21.53
N LEU A 364 -57.22 -12.93 20.70
CA LEU A 364 -58.21 -13.84 20.11
C LEU A 364 -58.99 -14.61 21.18
N ARG A 365 -58.33 -15.15 22.21
CA ARG A 365 -59.01 -15.84 23.32
C ARG A 365 -59.92 -14.92 24.12
N MET A 366 -59.48 -13.70 24.41
CA MET A 366 -60.32 -12.72 25.12
C MET A 366 -61.55 -12.36 24.28
N GLN A 367 -61.38 -12.18 22.98
CA GLN A 367 -62.50 -11.94 22.07
C GLN A 367 -63.49 -13.12 22.06
N GLU A 368 -63.01 -14.37 21.99
CA GLU A 368 -63.87 -15.55 22.08
C GLU A 368 -64.63 -15.64 23.42
N THR A 369 -64.00 -15.23 24.53
CA THR A 369 -64.70 -15.19 25.83
C THR A 369 -65.79 -14.12 25.89
N VAL A 370 -65.58 -12.94 25.30
CA VAL A 370 -66.60 -11.88 25.21
C VAL A 370 -67.74 -12.31 24.28
N GLU A 371 -67.41 -13.00 23.19
CA GLU A 371 -68.40 -13.58 22.28
C GLU A 371 -69.27 -14.64 22.97
N GLY A 372 -68.69 -15.49 23.81
CA GLY A 372 -69.46 -16.45 24.63
C GLY A 372 -70.47 -15.78 25.56
N LEU A 373 -70.11 -14.64 26.15
CA LEU A 373 -71.03 -13.83 26.96
C LEU A 373 -72.13 -13.19 26.11
N SER A 374 -71.83 -12.78 24.88
CA SER A 374 -72.81 -12.18 23.97
C SER A 374 -73.97 -13.13 23.66
N VAL A 375 -73.73 -14.44 23.56
CA VAL A 375 -74.78 -15.46 23.35
C VAL A 375 -75.81 -15.42 24.49
N VAL A 376 -75.34 -15.34 25.74
CA VAL A 376 -76.22 -15.26 26.92
C VAL A 376 -77.06 -14.00 26.88
N VAL A 377 -76.43 -12.85 26.60
CA VAL A 377 -77.10 -11.54 26.55
C VAL A 377 -78.13 -11.47 25.42
N LEU A 378 -77.76 -11.90 24.19
CA LEU A 378 -78.68 -11.92 23.05
C LEU A 378 -79.86 -12.87 23.28
N SER A 379 -79.61 -14.05 23.83
CA SER A 379 -80.67 -15.01 24.13
C SER A 379 -81.67 -14.45 25.15
N TYR A 380 -81.21 -13.73 26.17
CA TYR A 380 -82.09 -13.07 27.14
C TYR A 380 -82.96 -11.99 26.47
N TYR A 381 -82.38 -11.10 25.66
CA TYR A 381 -83.12 -10.06 24.95
C TYR A 381 -84.14 -10.63 23.95
N LEU A 382 -83.74 -11.65 23.17
CA LEU A 382 -84.63 -12.27 22.19
C LEU A 382 -85.80 -12.98 22.87
N LEU A 383 -85.55 -13.67 24.00
CA LEU A 383 -86.60 -14.29 24.79
C LEU A 383 -87.57 -13.25 25.36
N GLY A 384 -87.06 -12.10 25.82
CA GLY A 384 -87.88 -10.96 26.23
C GLY A 384 -88.77 -10.45 25.09
N LEU A 385 -88.22 -10.31 23.89
CA LEU A 385 -88.94 -9.87 22.70
C LEU A 385 -90.07 -10.84 22.31
N VAL A 386 -89.80 -12.16 22.32
CA VAL A 386 -90.79 -13.21 22.08
C VAL A 386 -91.88 -13.16 23.16
N GLY A 387 -91.49 -12.98 24.43
CA GLY A 387 -92.43 -12.82 25.55
C GLY A 387 -93.36 -11.62 25.39
N TYR A 388 -92.84 -10.46 24.96
CA TYR A 388 -93.66 -9.28 24.66
C TYR A 388 -94.59 -9.53 23.47
N GLY A 389 -94.11 -10.18 22.41
CA GLY A 389 -94.92 -10.56 21.25
C GLY A 389 -96.08 -11.48 21.61
N LEU A 390 -95.81 -12.52 22.43
CA LEU A 390 -96.85 -13.43 22.92
C LEU A 390 -97.87 -12.74 23.83
N LYS A 391 -97.44 -11.79 24.68
CA LYS A 391 -98.36 -10.95 25.47
C LYS A 391 -99.22 -10.05 24.59
N GLY A 392 -98.66 -9.49 23.51
CA GLY A 392 -99.39 -8.72 22.50
C GLY A 392 -100.45 -9.56 21.78
N LEU A 393 -100.11 -10.77 21.36
CA LEU A 393 -101.05 -11.73 20.76
C LEU A 393 -102.15 -12.21 21.72
N LYS A 394 -101.87 -12.30 23.02
CA LYS A 394 -102.91 -12.59 24.02
C LYS A 394 -103.93 -11.43 24.11
N SER A 395 -103.50 -10.19 23.90
CA SER A 395 -104.39 -9.02 23.96
C SER A 395 -105.35 -8.90 22.78
N THR A 396 -105.16 -9.67 21.70
CA THR A 396 -106.04 -9.69 20.52
C THR A 396 -107.14 -10.76 20.57
N GLY A 397 -107.32 -11.43 21.71
CA GLY A 397 -108.47 -12.34 21.96
C GLY A 397 -108.22 -13.81 21.65
N ILE A 398 -106.99 -14.21 21.29
CA ILE A 398 -106.61 -15.61 21.07
C ILE A 398 -106.16 -16.21 22.42
N GLY A 399 -106.82 -17.29 22.87
CA GLY A 399 -106.59 -17.95 24.16
C GLY A 399 -105.29 -18.74 24.23
N ILE A 400 -104.14 -18.07 24.13
CA ILE A 400 -102.81 -18.71 24.19
C ILE A 400 -102.29 -18.68 25.64
N ASN A 401 -101.81 -19.82 26.13
CA ASN A 401 -101.09 -19.90 27.39
C ASN A 401 -99.65 -19.38 27.21
N VAL A 402 -99.46 -18.11 27.57
CA VAL A 402 -98.19 -17.37 27.43
C VAL A 402 -97.04 -18.01 28.21
N GLU A 403 -97.32 -18.64 29.36
CA GLU A 403 -96.28 -19.28 30.19
C GLU A 403 -95.71 -20.52 29.49
N LEU A 404 -96.58 -21.33 28.90
CA LEU A 404 -96.20 -22.51 28.13
C LEU A 404 -95.47 -22.13 26.83
N GLY A 405 -95.88 -21.04 26.18
CA GLY A 405 -95.20 -20.50 25.00
C GLY A 405 -93.78 -19.99 25.30
N ILE A 406 -93.59 -19.32 26.43
CA ILE A 406 -92.25 -18.88 26.88
C ILE A 406 -91.39 -20.10 27.25
N ALA A 407 -91.94 -21.09 27.95
CA ALA A 407 -91.21 -22.30 28.33
C ALA A 407 -90.68 -23.09 27.12
N ILE A 408 -91.47 -23.20 26.05
CA ILE A 408 -91.04 -23.83 24.78
C ILE A 408 -90.05 -22.94 24.02
N ALA A 409 -90.19 -21.61 24.10
CA ALA A 409 -89.30 -20.68 23.40
C ALA A 409 -87.87 -20.69 23.96
N ILE A 410 -87.66 -20.96 25.25
CA ILE A 410 -86.33 -20.99 25.89
C ILE A 410 -85.33 -21.91 25.15
N PRO A 411 -85.58 -23.23 25.01
CA PRO A 411 -84.65 -24.12 24.32
C PRO A 411 -84.49 -23.78 22.84
N VAL A 412 -85.56 -23.32 22.18
CA VAL A 412 -85.52 -22.94 20.76
C VAL A 412 -84.65 -21.71 20.53
N VAL A 413 -84.80 -20.66 21.35
CA VAL A 413 -84.02 -19.42 21.26
C VAL A 413 -82.55 -19.67 21.58
N LEU A 414 -82.24 -20.46 22.62
CA LEU A 414 -80.85 -20.79 22.96
C LEU A 414 -80.16 -21.55 21.83
N VAL A 415 -80.83 -22.57 21.27
CA VAL A 415 -80.30 -23.33 20.13
C VAL A 415 -80.16 -22.44 18.90
N ALA A 416 -81.17 -21.62 18.57
CA ALA A 416 -81.14 -20.74 17.41
C ALA A 416 -80.02 -19.69 17.48
N VAL A 417 -79.84 -19.03 18.63
CA VAL A 417 -78.76 -18.03 18.83
C VAL A 417 -77.39 -18.71 18.81
N PHE A 418 -77.22 -19.86 19.48
CA PHE A 418 -75.96 -20.60 19.46
C PHE A 418 -75.55 -21.04 18.05
N PHE A 419 -76.48 -21.63 17.28
CA PHE A 419 -76.19 -22.02 15.90
C PHE A 419 -76.06 -20.82 14.96
N GLY A 420 -76.80 -19.73 15.19
CA GLY A 420 -76.71 -18.49 14.41
C GLY A 420 -75.34 -17.82 14.54
N VAL A 421 -74.87 -17.63 15.76
CA VAL A 421 -73.53 -17.06 16.03
C VAL A 421 -72.43 -17.98 15.49
N ARG A 422 -72.56 -19.30 15.67
CA ARG A 422 -71.58 -20.28 15.15
C ARG A 422 -71.56 -20.34 13.62
N ARG A 423 -72.68 -20.12 12.95
CA ARG A 423 -72.79 -20.07 11.48
C ARG A 423 -72.21 -18.79 10.90
N LEU A 424 -72.45 -17.64 11.54
CA LEU A 424 -71.82 -16.36 11.18
C LEU A 424 -70.29 -16.44 11.32
N LYS A 425 -69.78 -17.12 12.36
CA LYS A 425 -68.34 -17.36 12.53
C LYS A 425 -67.75 -18.18 11.38
N ARG A 426 -68.43 -19.24 10.92
CA ARG A 426 -67.98 -20.04 9.76
C ARG A 426 -67.95 -19.24 8.46
N LEU A 427 -68.86 -18.28 8.29
CA LEU A 427 -68.90 -17.41 7.11
C LEU A 427 -67.83 -16.31 7.17
N ALA A 428 -67.60 -15.71 8.35
CA ALA A 428 -66.58 -14.68 8.53
C ALA A 428 -65.14 -15.26 8.50
N GLY A 429 -64.93 -16.49 9.00
CA GLY A 429 -63.63 -17.17 8.94
C GLY A 429 -63.25 -17.74 7.57
N HIS A 430 -64.08 -17.58 6.53
CA HIS A 430 -63.75 -17.94 5.15
C HIS A 430 -63.51 -16.71 4.25
N ALA A 431 -63.60 -15.50 4.81
CA ALA A 431 -63.40 -14.25 4.09
C ALA A 431 -62.02 -13.62 4.36
N GLY A 432 -61.10 -14.34 5.01
CA GLY A 432 -59.81 -13.82 5.47
C GLY A 432 -58.62 -14.78 5.39
N ASP A 433 -58.72 -15.86 4.62
CA ASP A 433 -57.55 -16.48 3.97
C ASP A 433 -57.41 -15.85 2.57
#